data_AF-A0A5M8PYR4-F1
#
_entry.id   AF-A0A5M8PYR4-F1
#
_cell.length_a   1.000
_cell.length_b   1.000
_cell.length_c   1.000
_cell.angle_alpha   90.00
_cell.angle_beta   90.00
_cell.angle_gamma   90.00
#
_symmetry.space_group_name_H-M   'P 1'
#
loop_
_entity.id
_entity.type
_entity.pdbx_description
1 polymer ?
#
loop_
_entity_poly.entity_id
_entity_poly.type
_entity_poly.pdbx_seq_one_letter_code
_entity_poly.pdbx_strand_id
1 'polypeptide(L)'
;MSVDGDTSVGIGETLMREIGTWEHLPHLAQLGALYSKPLLCYCLTQLAMFKPTEPLLRSLRRLALTTKQVNGGYYKGTGSGSMGRHTKHGGYIIEWAKVRTYVVPKDLKDFKLTPFVTKNMEPLKGYFNGDPKGGLSGERYLHRWKTENGMD
;
A
#
# COMPACT_ATOMS: atom_id res chain seq x y z
N MET A 1 22.25 23.44 26.62
CA MET A 1 22.94 22.86 25.45
C MET A 1 21.86 22.52 24.44
N SER A 2 21.66 23.42 23.48
CA SER A 2 20.80 23.19 22.32
C SER A 2 21.42 22.10 21.45
N VAL A 3 20.61 21.17 20.98
CA VAL A 3 20.99 20.27 19.91
C VAL A 3 19.87 20.35 18.88
N ASP A 4 20.00 21.35 18.01
CA ASP A 4 19.34 21.37 16.71
C ASP A 4 20.05 20.34 15.82
N GLY A 5 19.29 19.59 15.03
CA GLY A 5 19.83 18.53 14.19
C GLY A 5 18.78 17.96 13.25
N ASP A 6 18.50 18.73 12.19
CA ASP A 6 17.71 18.33 11.04
C ASP A 6 18.26 17.04 10.40
N THR A 7 17.46 15.99 10.34
CA THR A 7 17.73 14.82 9.48
C THR A 7 16.71 14.76 8.35
N SER A 8 16.92 15.57 7.32
CA SER A 8 16.41 15.32 5.97
C SER A 8 17.53 14.71 5.13
N VAL A 9 17.71 13.39 5.22
CA VAL A 9 18.62 12.66 4.32
C VAL A 9 17.82 12.24 3.09
N GLY A 10 18.08 12.92 1.99
CA GLY A 10 17.57 12.60 0.66
C GLY A 10 18.15 11.27 0.17
N ILE A 11 17.31 10.24 0.15
CA ILE A 11 17.55 9.01 -0.61
C ILE A 11 17.21 9.29 -2.09
N GLY A 12 18.12 9.95 -2.79
CA GLY A 12 17.86 10.35 -4.17
C GLY A 12 19.07 10.86 -4.94
N GLU A 13 20.29 10.42 -4.64
CA GLU A 13 21.47 10.92 -5.37
C GLU A 13 22.68 9.97 -5.35
N THR A 14 22.46 8.65 -5.54
CA THR A 14 23.59 7.69 -5.60
C THR A 14 23.37 6.58 -6.61
N LEU A 15 22.88 6.91 -7.81
CA LEU A 15 22.84 5.95 -8.92
C LEU A 15 23.01 6.58 -10.32
N MET A 16 23.84 7.61 -10.43
CA MET A 16 24.20 8.23 -11.73
C MET A 16 25.69 8.64 -11.75
N ARG A 17 26.59 7.75 -11.33
CA ARG A 17 28.06 7.97 -11.41
C ARG A 17 28.85 6.79 -11.97
N GLU A 18 28.24 5.98 -12.82
CA GLU A 18 28.94 4.96 -13.60
C GLU A 18 28.45 4.95 -15.05
N ILE A 19 28.97 5.88 -15.86
CA ILE A 19 29.15 5.67 -17.30
C ILE A 19 30.32 6.54 -17.74
N GLY A 20 31.40 5.87 -18.10
CA GLY A 20 32.67 6.45 -18.48
C GLY A 20 32.58 7.31 -19.73
N THR A 21 33.53 8.24 -19.77
CA THR A 21 33.90 9.14 -20.86
C THR A 21 34.14 8.40 -22.18
N TRP A 22 33.36 8.73 -23.22
CA TRP A 22 33.63 8.31 -24.60
C TRP A 22 34.42 9.41 -25.33
N GLU A 23 35.67 9.59 -24.94
CA GLU A 23 36.65 10.28 -25.78
C GLU A 23 37.63 9.23 -26.32
N HIS A 24 37.34 8.67 -27.50
CA HIS A 24 38.34 8.19 -28.47
C HIS A 24 37.63 7.53 -29.65
N LEU A 25 37.76 8.13 -30.84
CA LEU A 25 38.15 7.50 -32.11
C LEU A 25 37.77 8.44 -33.28
N PRO A 26 38.73 9.16 -33.87
CA PRO A 26 38.53 9.95 -35.08
C PRO A 26 38.98 9.16 -36.32
N HIS A 27 38.03 8.69 -37.13
CA HIS A 27 38.30 8.39 -38.53
C HIS A 27 36.99 8.35 -39.31
N LEU A 28 37.03 8.83 -40.57
CA LEU A 28 35.92 8.96 -41.53
C LEU A 28 35.17 10.29 -41.49
N ALA A 29 35.93 11.37 -41.67
CA ALA A 29 35.49 12.47 -42.49
C ALA A 29 35.59 12.09 -43.99
N GLN A 30 34.74 12.72 -44.79
CA GLN A 30 34.59 12.67 -46.25
C GLN A 30 33.95 11.42 -46.86
N LEU A 31 32.69 11.56 -47.29
CA LEU A 31 32.25 11.53 -48.70
C LEU A 31 30.80 12.03 -48.78
N GLY A 32 30.47 12.88 -49.76
CA GLY A 32 29.09 13.07 -50.23
C GLY A 32 28.48 14.44 -50.00
N ALA A 33 28.75 15.35 -50.93
CA ALA A 33 28.06 16.62 -51.09
C ALA A 33 26.61 16.45 -51.62
N LEU A 34 25.80 17.50 -51.42
CA LEU A 34 24.62 17.87 -52.22
C LEU A 34 23.35 17.00 -52.06
N TYR A 35 22.40 17.42 -51.23
CA TYR A 35 21.10 17.85 -51.77
C TYR A 35 20.29 18.71 -50.78
N SER A 36 19.92 19.87 -51.29
CA SER A 36 18.86 20.77 -50.86
C SER A 36 17.52 20.04 -50.67
N LYS A 37 16.89 20.16 -49.48
CA LYS A 37 15.49 20.60 -49.26
C LYS A 37 14.95 20.13 -47.90
N PRO A 38 14.42 21.03 -47.06
CA PRO A 38 13.48 20.66 -46.01
C PRO A 38 12.13 20.36 -46.66
N LEU A 39 11.37 19.40 -46.12
CA LEU A 39 9.90 19.39 -46.03
C LEU A 39 9.39 17.98 -45.74
N LEU A 40 8.59 17.89 -44.68
CA LEU A 40 7.47 16.96 -44.51
C LEU A 40 7.80 15.47 -44.40
N CYS A 41 8.31 15.07 -43.23
CA CYS A 41 7.95 13.76 -42.68
C CYS A 41 6.74 13.95 -41.75
N TYR A 42 5.53 13.92 -42.32
CA TYR A 42 4.34 13.54 -41.57
C TYR A 42 4.44 12.04 -41.27
N CYS A 43 5.33 11.65 -40.36
CA CYS A 43 5.14 10.43 -39.59
C CYS A 43 4.59 10.88 -38.24
N LEU A 44 3.31 11.24 -38.26
CA LEU A 44 2.49 11.23 -37.06
C LEU A 44 2.62 9.83 -36.48
N THR A 45 3.52 9.67 -35.52
CA THR A 45 3.49 8.56 -34.58
C THR A 45 2.15 8.69 -33.87
N GLN A 46 1.16 8.02 -34.45
CA GLN A 46 -0.09 7.65 -33.83
C GLN A 46 0.31 6.80 -32.62
N LEU A 47 0.59 7.46 -31.49
CA LEU A 47 0.46 6.82 -30.18
C LEU A 47 -1.00 6.42 -30.10
N ALA A 48 -1.30 5.22 -30.55
CA ALA A 48 -2.60 4.60 -30.44
C ALA A 48 -2.86 4.35 -28.95
N MET A 49 -3.27 5.41 -28.25
CA MET A 49 -3.98 5.29 -26.99
C MET A 49 -5.19 4.40 -27.29
N PHE A 50 -5.26 3.23 -26.65
CA PHE A 50 -6.40 2.32 -26.78
C PHE A 50 -7.69 3.10 -26.46
N LYS A 51 -8.47 3.41 -27.49
CA LYS A 51 -9.74 4.12 -27.37
C LYS A 51 -10.85 3.07 -27.40
N PRO A 52 -11.65 2.94 -26.33
CA PRO A 52 -12.76 1.99 -26.30
C PRO A 52 -13.80 2.34 -27.38
N THR A 53 -14.55 1.34 -27.84
CA THR A 53 -15.64 1.53 -28.80
C THR A 53 -16.75 2.43 -28.23
N GLU A 54 -17.48 3.16 -29.08
CA GLU A 54 -18.55 4.09 -28.67
C GLU A 54 -19.58 3.52 -27.66
N PRO A 55 -20.15 2.31 -27.84
CA PRO A 55 -21.06 1.76 -26.85
C PRO A 55 -20.37 1.47 -25.51
N LEU A 56 -19.12 1.02 -25.53
CA LEU A 56 -18.31 0.78 -24.34
C LEU A 56 -17.97 2.10 -23.63
N LEU A 57 -17.61 3.15 -24.38
CA LEU A 57 -17.36 4.49 -23.85
C LEU A 57 -18.59 5.06 -23.12
N ARG A 58 -19.81 4.81 -23.64
CA ARG A 58 -21.06 5.20 -22.98
C ARG A 58 -21.27 4.51 -21.64
N SER A 59 -20.89 3.24 -21.54
CA SER A 59 -20.95 2.46 -20.29
C SER A 59 -19.89 2.91 -19.29
N LEU A 60 -18.63 3.05 -19.73
CA LEU A 60 -17.48 3.44 -18.89
C LEU A 60 -17.67 4.81 -18.22
N ARG A 61 -18.30 5.77 -18.90
CA ARG A 61 -18.59 7.11 -18.34
C ARG A 61 -19.52 7.09 -17.13
N ARG A 62 -20.28 6.01 -16.92
CA ARG A 62 -21.20 5.86 -15.79
C ARG A 62 -20.60 5.12 -14.60
N LEU A 63 -19.42 4.51 -14.78
CA LEU A 63 -18.73 3.82 -13.70
C LEU A 63 -18.18 4.83 -12.69
N ALA A 64 -18.12 4.42 -11.42
CA ALA A 64 -17.56 5.26 -10.37
C ALA A 64 -16.08 5.56 -10.63
N LEU A 65 -15.70 6.82 -10.45
CA LEU A 65 -14.33 7.25 -10.69
C LEU A 65 -13.33 6.57 -9.76
N THR A 66 -12.23 6.09 -10.32
CA THR A 66 -11.07 5.57 -9.60
C THR A 66 -9.96 6.61 -9.54
N THR A 67 -8.93 6.34 -8.75
CA THR A 67 -7.79 7.25 -8.55
C THR A 67 -6.96 7.49 -9.82
N LYS A 68 -7.12 6.68 -10.88
CA LYS A 68 -6.29 6.69 -12.09
C LYS A 68 -7.02 7.15 -13.35
N GLN A 69 -8.33 7.42 -13.25
CA GLN A 69 -9.17 7.72 -14.41
C GLN A 69 -9.19 9.19 -14.81
N VAL A 70 -8.84 10.09 -13.90
CA VAL A 70 -8.85 11.54 -14.12
C VAL A 70 -7.45 12.10 -13.86
N ASN A 71 -7.10 13.17 -14.58
CA ASN A 71 -5.86 13.90 -14.37
C ASN A 71 -5.93 14.76 -13.08
N GLY A 72 -4.99 15.69 -12.90
CA GLY A 72 -4.87 16.55 -11.72
C GLY A 72 -6.18 17.18 -11.21
N GLY A 73 -6.25 17.36 -9.89
CA GLY A 73 -7.37 17.98 -9.19
C GLY A 73 -8.39 16.99 -8.60
N TYR A 74 -8.45 15.75 -9.10
CA TYR A 74 -9.27 14.71 -8.49
C TYR A 74 -8.46 13.85 -7.52
N TYR A 75 -8.76 13.96 -6.22
CA TYR A 75 -8.20 13.10 -5.18
C TYR A 75 -9.28 12.18 -4.62
N LYS A 76 -8.99 10.88 -4.54
CA LYS A 76 -9.86 9.86 -3.94
C LYS A 76 -9.07 9.03 -2.93
N GLY A 77 -9.57 8.95 -1.70
CA GLY A 77 -8.97 8.14 -0.64
C GLY A 77 -9.20 6.64 -0.83
N THR A 78 -8.34 5.83 -0.19
CA THR A 78 -8.34 4.35 -0.25
C THR A 78 -8.82 3.69 1.05
N GLY A 79 -9.42 4.45 1.97
CA GLY A 79 -9.88 3.92 3.27
C GLY A 79 -8.77 3.74 4.30
N SER A 80 -7.56 4.26 4.06
CA SER A 80 -6.44 4.16 5.01
C SER A 80 -6.67 4.89 6.34
N GLY A 81 -7.66 5.78 6.43
CA GLY A 81 -7.97 6.60 7.61
C GLY A 81 -7.01 7.80 7.78
N SER A 82 -7.38 8.77 8.63
CA SER A 82 -6.53 9.94 8.90
C SER A 82 -5.56 9.66 10.05
N MET A 83 -4.26 9.81 9.80
CA MET A 83 -3.19 9.61 10.80
C MET A 83 -2.75 10.92 11.48
N GLY A 84 -3.46 12.01 11.23
CA GLY A 84 -3.06 13.34 11.65
C GLY A 84 -3.89 14.44 11.01
N ARG A 85 -3.26 15.57 10.68
CA ARG A 85 -3.91 16.75 10.12
C ARG A 85 -3.06 17.48 9.07
N HIS A 86 -3.73 18.10 8.10
CA HIS A 86 -3.08 19.01 7.16
C HIS A 86 -2.74 20.35 7.84
N THR A 87 -1.69 21.00 7.34
CA THR A 87 -1.29 22.35 7.72
C THR A 87 -1.82 23.37 6.72
N LYS A 88 -1.85 24.65 7.11
CA LYS A 88 -2.27 25.76 6.23
C LYS A 88 -1.49 25.81 4.91
N HIS A 89 -0.22 25.39 4.93
CA HIS A 89 0.70 25.47 3.81
C HIS A 89 0.87 24.12 3.06
N GLY A 90 -0.08 23.19 3.20
CA GLY A 90 -0.10 21.94 2.44
C GLY A 90 0.75 20.79 3.01
N GLY A 91 1.52 21.02 4.08
CA GLY A 91 2.19 19.95 4.83
C GLY A 91 1.20 19.08 5.62
N TYR A 92 1.70 17.97 6.19
CA TYR A 92 0.92 17.04 7.01
C TYR A 92 1.65 16.75 8.32
N ILE A 93 0.95 16.88 9.47
CA ILE A 93 1.48 16.59 10.79
C ILE A 93 0.86 15.28 11.28
N ILE A 94 1.71 14.32 11.67
CA ILE A 94 1.30 13.01 12.18
C ILE A 94 0.96 13.12 13.66
N GLU A 95 -0.20 12.58 14.05
CA GLU A 95 -0.64 12.49 15.44
C GLU A 95 -0.48 11.05 15.92
N TRP A 96 0.54 10.79 16.74
CA TRP A 96 0.90 9.43 17.18
C TRP A 96 -0.23 8.68 17.91
N ALA A 97 -1.15 9.39 18.56
CA ALA A 97 -2.33 8.80 19.19
C ALA A 97 -3.31 8.13 18.20
N LYS A 98 -3.28 8.52 16.91
CA LYS A 98 -4.14 7.95 15.85
C LYS A 98 -3.42 6.86 15.04
N VAL A 99 -2.11 6.73 15.20
CA VAL A 99 -1.31 5.74 14.45
C VAL A 99 -1.62 4.35 14.97
N ARG A 100 -2.01 3.45 14.08
CA ARG A 100 -2.36 2.07 14.42
C ARG A 100 -1.09 1.26 14.68
N THR A 101 -1.03 0.59 15.83
CA THR A 101 0.06 -0.34 16.18
C THR A 101 -0.48 -1.76 16.25
N TYR A 102 0.23 -2.72 15.66
CA TYR A 102 -0.08 -4.14 15.81
C TYR A 102 0.81 -4.71 16.91
N VAL A 103 0.23 -4.95 18.08
CA VAL A 103 0.97 -5.45 19.25
C VAL A 103 1.22 -6.95 19.09
N VAL A 104 2.49 -7.34 19.04
CA VAL A 104 2.91 -8.74 18.98
C VAL A 104 3.11 -9.24 20.42
N PRO A 105 2.52 -10.39 20.81
CA PRO A 105 2.75 -10.99 22.13
C PRO A 105 4.22 -11.32 22.36
N LYS A 106 4.65 -11.28 23.63
CA LYS A 106 5.97 -11.75 24.03
C LYS A 106 6.04 -13.27 23.87
N ASP A 107 7.18 -13.78 23.43
CA ASP A 107 7.49 -15.22 23.31
C ASP A 107 6.70 -16.00 22.23
N LEU A 108 6.23 -15.32 21.17
CA LEU A 108 5.54 -15.97 20.05
C LEU A 108 6.38 -17.05 19.34
N LYS A 109 7.71 -16.93 19.38
CA LYS A 109 8.64 -17.87 18.73
C LYS A 109 8.65 -19.24 19.41
N ASP A 110 8.49 -19.28 20.72
CA ASP A 110 8.54 -20.51 21.51
C ASP A 110 7.14 -21.10 21.77
N PHE A 111 6.11 -20.49 21.18
CA PHE A 111 4.73 -20.91 21.33
C PHE A 111 4.44 -22.20 20.56
N LYS A 112 3.84 -23.17 21.25
CA LYS A 112 3.61 -24.52 20.70
C LYS A 112 2.39 -24.62 19.77
N LEU A 113 1.44 -23.69 19.86
CA LEU A 113 0.21 -23.77 19.06
C LEU A 113 0.50 -23.33 17.62
N THR A 114 0.07 -24.16 16.69
CA THR A 114 0.19 -23.93 15.24
C THR A 114 -1.19 -23.61 14.65
N PRO A 115 -1.27 -23.02 13.44
CA PRO A 115 -2.56 -22.70 12.81
C PRO A 115 -3.37 -23.93 12.38
N PHE A 116 -2.83 -25.14 12.54
CA PHE A 116 -3.47 -26.38 12.11
C PHE A 116 -3.63 -27.35 13.29
N VAL A 117 -4.72 -28.09 13.28
CA VAL A 117 -4.97 -29.18 14.22
C VAL A 117 -4.86 -30.52 13.49
N THR A 118 -4.44 -31.56 14.19
CA THR A 118 -4.35 -32.91 13.63
C THR A 118 -5.73 -33.44 13.24
N LYS A 119 -5.86 -34.04 12.06
CA LYS A 119 -7.12 -34.66 11.58
C LYS A 119 -7.59 -35.85 12.44
N ASN A 120 -6.70 -36.43 13.24
CA ASN A 120 -7.02 -37.53 14.13
C ASN A 120 -7.91 -37.10 15.30
N MET A 121 -7.98 -35.79 15.60
CA MET A 121 -8.85 -35.26 16.63
C MET A 121 -10.20 -34.90 16.03
N GLU A 122 -11.28 -35.45 16.58
CA GLU A 122 -12.63 -35.07 16.19
C GLU A 122 -12.97 -33.65 16.67
N PRO A 123 -13.67 -32.83 15.86
CA PRO A 123 -14.09 -31.49 16.27
C PRO A 123 -15.05 -31.54 17.46
N LEU A 124 -14.68 -30.91 18.58
CA LEU A 124 -15.53 -30.83 19.76
C LEU A 124 -16.68 -29.82 19.55
N LYS A 125 -17.91 -30.23 19.90
CA LYS A 125 -19.08 -29.34 19.95
C LYS A 125 -19.36 -28.94 21.39
N GLY A 126 -19.46 -27.63 21.64
CA GLY A 126 -19.83 -27.11 22.95
C GLY A 126 -21.29 -27.46 23.27
N TYR A 127 -21.51 -28.18 24.38
CA TYR A 127 -22.85 -28.54 24.85
C TYR A 127 -23.22 -27.71 26.09
N PHE A 128 -24.40 -27.09 26.04
CA PHE A 128 -24.90 -26.17 27.07
C PHE A 128 -26.31 -26.60 27.46
N ASN A 129 -26.38 -27.58 28.35
CA ASN A 129 -27.65 -28.16 28.80
C ASN A 129 -28.45 -27.20 29.64
N GLY A 130 -29.71 -26.98 29.23
CA GLY A 130 -30.68 -26.23 30.03
C GLY A 130 -30.47 -24.72 30.06
N ASP A 131 -29.38 -24.21 29.48
CA ASP A 131 -29.07 -22.79 29.44
C ASP A 131 -29.52 -22.18 28.10
N PRO A 132 -30.63 -21.39 28.05
CA PRO A 132 -31.02 -20.70 26.82
C PRO A 132 -29.96 -19.69 26.35
N LYS A 133 -29.10 -19.23 27.26
CA LYS A 133 -27.99 -18.30 26.99
C LYS A 133 -26.69 -19.01 26.55
N GLY A 134 -26.62 -20.34 26.65
CA GLY A 134 -25.50 -21.14 26.19
C GLY A 134 -24.12 -20.67 26.69
N GLY A 135 -23.17 -20.52 25.76
CA GLY A 135 -21.81 -20.06 26.05
C GLY A 135 -21.68 -18.60 26.52
N LEU A 136 -22.75 -17.81 26.42
CA LEU A 136 -22.80 -16.42 26.90
C LEU A 136 -23.45 -16.29 28.30
N SER A 137 -23.74 -17.42 28.97
CA SER A 137 -24.34 -17.41 30.31
C SER A 137 -23.37 -16.88 31.36
N GLY A 138 -23.73 -15.75 32.00
CA GLY A 138 -22.95 -15.13 33.06
C GLY A 138 -22.88 -15.94 34.35
N GLU A 139 -23.96 -16.64 34.72
CA GLU A 139 -24.00 -17.50 35.93
C GLU A 139 -23.00 -18.65 35.82
N ARG A 140 -22.95 -19.30 34.64
CA ARG A 140 -22.00 -20.38 34.36
C ARG A 140 -20.55 -19.89 34.35
N TYR A 141 -20.31 -18.70 33.80
CA TYR A 141 -18.99 -18.05 33.87
C TYR A 141 -18.58 -17.79 35.33
N LEU A 142 -19.48 -17.19 36.14
CA LEU A 142 -19.21 -16.89 37.54
C LEU A 142 -18.97 -18.15 38.36
N HIS A 143 -19.74 -19.20 38.12
CA HIS A 143 -19.53 -20.51 38.76
C HIS A 143 -18.14 -21.06 38.41
N ARG A 144 -17.77 -21.10 37.11
CA ARG A 144 -16.44 -21.54 36.67
C ARG A 144 -15.33 -20.73 37.34
N TRP A 145 -15.44 -19.41 37.34
CA TRP A 145 -14.45 -18.52 37.96
C TRP A 145 -14.29 -18.80 39.45
N LYS A 146 -15.39 -18.98 40.21
CA LYS A 146 -15.33 -19.34 41.63
C LYS A 146 -14.64 -20.70 41.87
N THR A 147 -14.82 -21.65 40.95
CA THR A 147 -14.18 -22.97 41.03
C THR A 147 -12.69 -22.93 40.68
N GLU A 148 -12.31 -22.19 39.64
CA GLU A 148 -10.95 -22.19 39.08
C GLU A 148 -10.03 -21.17 39.79
N ASN A 149 -10.48 -19.92 39.98
CA ASN A 149 -9.65 -18.76 40.33
C ASN A 149 -10.27 -17.89 41.44
N GLY A 150 -10.93 -18.47 42.44
CA GLY A 150 -11.72 -17.73 43.43
C GLY A 150 -10.96 -16.80 44.41
N MET A 151 -9.65 -16.60 44.23
CA MET A 151 -8.81 -15.74 45.08
C MET A 151 -8.13 -14.57 44.33
N ASP A 152 -8.38 -14.41 43.03
CA ASP A 152 -7.80 -13.31 42.22
C ASP A 152 -8.48 -11.95 42.50
#